data_AF-A0A2D7H987-F1
#
_entry.id   AF-A0A2D7H987-F1
#
_cell.length_a   1.000
_cell.length_b   1.000
_cell.length_c   1.000
_cell.angle_alpha   90.00
_cell.angle_beta   90.00
_cell.angle_gamma   90.00
#
_symmetry.space_group_name_H-M   'P 1'
#
loop_
_entity.id
_entity.type
_entity.pdbx_description
1 polymer ?
#
loop_
_entity_poly.entity_id
_entity_poly.type
_entity_poly.pdbx_seq_one_letter_code
_entity_poly.pdbx_strand_id
1 'polypeptide(L)'
;MIRAEVELSFFRRFLWIAIACLAGTGWCLLDAQVTYPRKREIAQSYESFPQTAEGIQQWEKEAEKNGWIPDAPEKSSRELEVSILNQYILMAASISVGLVMFFKWYLPRGSWIEGTEDEIRDSSGRTFALTSLVEIDRHRWEEKGIAVLRFNHEGRNQKFVLDDFKYQREATGKILEQAEKKLESLIREVQPKTEKVV
;
A
#
# COMPACT_ATOMS: atom_id res chain seq x y z
N MET A 1 -0.07 -15.41 -29.34
CA MET A 1 -0.36 -14.26 -28.44
C MET A 1 -0.65 -14.82 -27.06
N ILE A 2 0.05 -14.33 -26.03
CA ILE A 2 -0.10 -14.74 -24.64
C ILE A 2 -0.39 -13.49 -23.83
N ARG A 3 -1.45 -13.51 -23.02
CA ARG A 3 -1.85 -12.37 -22.19
C ARG A 3 -1.91 -12.81 -20.74
N ALA A 4 -1.20 -12.08 -19.88
CA ALA A 4 -1.25 -12.28 -18.43
C ALA A 4 -2.05 -11.14 -17.80
N GLU A 5 -3.20 -11.48 -17.24
CA GLU A 5 -4.01 -10.55 -16.45
C GLU A 5 -3.41 -10.35 -15.06
N VAL A 6 -3.74 -9.22 -14.43
CA VAL A 6 -3.34 -8.95 -13.03
C VAL A 6 -3.92 -10.00 -12.08
N GLU A 7 -3.09 -10.49 -11.16
CA GLU A 7 -3.48 -11.40 -10.11
C GLU A 7 -3.98 -10.58 -8.92
N LEU A 8 -5.31 -10.51 -8.75
CA LEU A 8 -5.92 -9.64 -7.73
C LEU A 8 -5.66 -10.12 -6.30
N SER A 9 -5.31 -11.40 -6.10
CA SER A 9 -5.13 -11.95 -4.76
C SER A 9 -3.90 -11.34 -4.07
N PHE A 10 -2.84 -11.08 -4.82
CA PHE A 10 -1.63 -10.38 -4.38
C PHE A 10 -1.92 -9.00 -3.78
N PHE A 11 -2.92 -8.29 -4.33
CA PHE A 11 -3.27 -6.96 -3.87
C PHE A 11 -4.27 -6.94 -2.70
N ARG A 12 -4.90 -8.07 -2.34
CA ARG A 12 -5.90 -8.14 -1.26
C ARG A 12 -5.36 -7.69 0.09
N ARG A 13 -4.07 -7.93 0.37
CA ARG A 13 -3.43 -7.45 1.61
C ARG A 13 -3.53 -5.93 1.77
N PHE A 14 -3.43 -5.16 0.67
CA PHE A 14 -3.54 -3.71 0.73
C PHE A 14 -4.98 -3.26 1.00
N LEU A 15 -5.98 -4.02 0.50
CA LEU A 15 -7.38 -3.79 0.86
C LEU A 15 -7.61 -3.98 2.37
N TRP A 16 -7.09 -5.06 2.95
CA TRP A 16 -7.26 -5.31 4.39
C TRP A 16 -6.62 -4.23 5.24
N ILE A 17 -5.43 -3.74 4.86
CA ILE A 17 -4.80 -2.60 5.52
C ILE A 17 -5.66 -1.33 5.38
N ALA A 18 -6.20 -1.06 4.18
CA ALA A 18 -7.06 0.10 3.96
C ALA A 18 -8.34 0.05 4.82
N ILE A 19 -8.98 -1.13 4.94
CA ILE A 19 -10.15 -1.34 5.80
C ILE A 19 -9.79 -1.14 7.27
N ALA A 20 -8.66 -1.68 7.72
CA ALA A 20 -8.19 -1.51 9.10
C ALA A 20 -7.93 -0.02 9.42
N CYS A 21 -7.31 0.72 8.51
CA CYS A 21 -7.12 2.17 8.64
C CYS A 21 -8.46 2.91 8.70
N LEU A 22 -9.44 2.53 7.87
CA LEU A 22 -10.77 3.15 7.90
C LEU A 22 -11.49 2.92 9.23
N ALA A 23 -11.43 1.69 9.76
CA ALA A 23 -11.97 1.38 11.08
C ALA A 23 -11.25 2.18 12.18
N GLY A 24 -9.92 2.27 12.12
CA GLY A 24 -9.10 3.07 13.03
C GLY A 24 -9.44 4.56 12.98
N THR A 25 -9.67 5.12 11.78
CA THR A 25 -10.16 6.49 11.60
C THR A 25 -11.51 6.71 12.27
N GLY A 26 -12.45 5.76 12.11
CA GLY A 26 -13.75 5.82 12.78
C GLY A 26 -13.62 5.79 14.31
N TRP A 27 -12.73 4.95 14.83
CA TRP A 27 -12.41 4.89 16.26
C TRP A 27 -11.83 6.22 16.78
N CYS A 28 -10.82 6.77 16.09
CA CYS A 28 -10.21 8.04 16.46
C CYS A 28 -11.22 9.18 16.46
N LEU A 29 -12.14 9.19 15.48
CA LEU A 29 -13.19 10.19 15.39
C LEU A 29 -14.17 10.10 16.57
N LEU A 30 -14.59 8.89 16.94
CA LEU A 30 -15.45 8.65 18.10
C LEU A 30 -14.77 9.16 19.39
N ASP A 31 -13.49 8.83 19.59
CA ASP A 31 -12.75 9.26 20.76
C ASP A 31 -12.54 10.78 20.80
N ALA A 32 -12.23 11.41 19.66
CA ALA A 32 -12.00 12.85 19.56
C ALA A 32 -13.28 13.68 19.74
N GLN A 33 -14.43 13.19 19.29
CA GLN A 33 -15.69 13.95 19.25
C GLN A 33 -16.66 13.61 20.38
N VAL A 34 -16.59 12.39 20.93
CA VAL A 34 -17.57 11.91 21.91
C VAL A 34 -16.89 11.54 23.22
N THR A 35 -15.96 10.59 23.20
CA THR A 35 -15.39 10.01 24.43
C THR A 35 -14.59 11.04 25.23
N TYR A 36 -13.57 11.65 24.63
CA TYR A 36 -12.69 12.56 25.34
C TYR A 36 -13.31 13.92 25.65
N PRO A 37 -14.14 14.53 24.79
CA PRO A 37 -14.86 15.76 25.15
C PRO A 37 -15.74 15.58 26.39
N ARG A 38 -16.49 14.47 26.49
CA ARG A 38 -17.29 14.16 27.67
C ARG A 38 -16.43 13.98 28.92
N LYS A 39 -15.32 13.23 28.81
CA LYS A 39 -14.38 13.07 29.92
C LYS A 39 -13.75 14.41 30.34
N ARG A 40 -13.49 15.30 29.39
CA ARG A 40 -12.90 16.63 29.65
C ARG A 40 -13.86 17.52 30.42
N GLU A 41 -15.14 17.53 30.08
CA GLU A 41 -16.16 18.27 30.81
C GLU A 41 -16.21 17.85 32.30
N ILE A 42 -16.22 16.54 32.54
CA ILE A 42 -16.19 15.97 33.90
C ILE A 42 -14.90 16.41 34.63
N ALA A 43 -13.74 16.31 33.97
CA ALA A 43 -12.47 16.73 34.55
C ALA A 43 -12.40 18.23 34.87
N GLN A 44 -12.91 19.08 33.98
CA GLN A 44 -12.98 20.53 34.20
C GLN A 44 -13.90 20.88 35.38
N SER A 45 -15.03 20.19 35.51
CA SER A 45 -15.92 20.36 36.64
C SER A 45 -15.24 19.95 37.95
N TYR A 46 -14.62 18.77 38.00
CA TYR A 46 -13.86 18.31 39.16
C TYR A 46 -12.75 19.29 39.58
N GLU A 47 -11.97 19.78 38.61
CA GLU A 47 -10.87 20.73 38.84
C GLU A 47 -11.34 22.10 39.36
N SER A 48 -12.62 22.44 39.20
CA SER A 48 -13.19 23.68 39.73
C SER A 48 -13.44 23.65 41.24
N PHE A 49 -13.49 22.45 41.83
CA PHE A 49 -13.68 22.28 43.27
C PHE A 49 -12.34 22.28 44.03
N PRO A 50 -12.30 22.89 45.23
CA PRO A 50 -11.10 22.85 46.05
C PRO A 50 -10.83 21.40 46.48
N GLN A 51 -9.56 20.99 46.48
CA GLN A 51 -9.15 19.63 46.89
C GLN A 51 -9.11 19.51 48.43
N THR A 52 -10.18 19.93 49.09
CA THR A 52 -10.43 19.83 50.54
C THR A 52 -11.55 18.82 50.79
N ALA A 53 -11.71 18.36 52.02
CA ALA A 53 -12.80 17.44 52.38
C ALA A 53 -14.19 17.99 52.02
N GLU A 54 -14.41 19.30 52.20
CA GLU A 54 -15.65 19.97 51.81
C GLU A 54 -15.83 20.04 50.30
N GLY A 55 -14.76 20.30 49.54
CA GLY A 55 -14.82 20.34 48.08
C GLY A 55 -15.06 18.97 47.45
N ILE A 56 -14.51 17.90 48.04
CA ILE A 56 -14.79 16.52 47.62
C ILE A 56 -16.28 16.19 47.81
N GLN A 57 -16.87 16.57 48.95
CA GLN A 57 -18.31 16.36 49.19
C GLN A 57 -19.20 17.19 48.22
N GLN A 58 -18.75 18.38 47.83
CA GLN A 58 -19.44 19.18 46.82
C GLN A 58 -19.37 18.54 45.43
N TRP A 59 -18.19 18.01 45.07
CA TRP A 59 -18.00 17.23 43.85
C TRP A 59 -18.90 16.00 43.81
N GLU A 60 -18.92 15.19 44.88
CA GLU A 60 -19.74 13.96 44.94
C GLU A 60 -21.22 14.26 44.66
N LYS A 61 -21.76 15.35 45.23
CA LYS A 61 -23.13 15.80 44.98
C LYS A 61 -23.36 16.26 43.55
N GLU A 62 -22.41 16.99 42.96
CA GLU A 62 -22.52 17.46 41.57
C GLU A 62 -22.38 16.28 40.59
N ALA A 63 -21.49 15.32 40.87
CA ALA A 63 -21.33 14.11 40.09
C ALA A 63 -22.61 13.26 40.11
N GLU A 64 -23.20 13.04 41.29
CA GLU A 64 -24.46 12.31 41.44
C GLU A 64 -25.60 12.98 40.65
N LYS A 65 -25.72 14.30 40.76
CA LYS A 65 -26.73 15.09 40.05
C LYS A 65 -26.61 14.98 38.52
N ASN A 66 -25.39 14.91 37.99
CA ASN A 66 -25.14 14.79 36.55
C ASN A 66 -25.02 13.33 36.06
N GLY A 67 -25.17 12.35 36.95
CA GLY A 67 -24.99 10.93 36.64
C GLY A 67 -23.55 10.58 36.27
N TRP A 68 -22.57 11.30 36.81
CA TRP A 68 -21.15 11.02 36.66
C TRP A 68 -20.66 10.09 37.78
N ILE A 69 -19.52 9.45 37.54
CA ILE A 69 -18.86 8.63 38.55
C ILE A 69 -18.27 9.59 39.60
N PRO A 70 -18.51 9.39 40.91
CA PRO A 70 -18.05 10.30 41.96
C PRO A 70 -16.53 10.23 42.20
N ASP A 71 -15.84 9.23 41.64
CA ASP A 71 -14.39 9.12 41.73
C ASP A 71 -13.66 10.25 41.00
N ALA A 72 -12.44 10.54 41.46
CA ALA A 72 -11.57 11.49 40.80
C ALA A 72 -11.28 11.05 39.34
N PRO A 73 -11.37 11.96 38.36
CA PRO A 73 -11.05 11.65 36.96
C PRO A 73 -9.62 11.13 36.82
N GLU A 74 -9.44 10.08 35.99
CA GLU A 74 -8.11 9.48 35.74
C GLU A 74 -7.11 10.44 35.09
N LYS A 75 -7.61 11.45 34.36
CA LYS A 75 -6.81 12.42 33.61
C LYS A 75 -7.36 13.83 33.85
N SER A 76 -6.44 14.79 33.91
CA SER A 76 -6.78 16.20 33.94
C SER A 76 -7.43 16.67 32.63
N SER A 77 -8.13 17.80 32.70
CA SER A 77 -8.74 18.45 31.54
C SER A 77 -7.72 18.74 30.44
N ARG A 78 -6.51 19.19 30.82
CA ARG A 78 -5.40 19.49 29.92
C ARG A 78 -4.84 18.23 29.24
N GLU A 79 -4.67 17.14 29.98
CA GLU A 79 -4.22 15.87 29.40
C GLU A 79 -5.25 15.30 28.41
N LEU A 80 -6.53 15.54 28.66
CA LEU A 80 -7.61 15.16 27.75
C LEU A 80 -7.63 16.02 26.48
N GLU A 81 -7.30 17.31 26.55
CA GLU A 81 -7.11 18.15 25.35
C GLU A 81 -5.97 17.61 24.46
N VAL A 82 -4.84 17.25 25.08
CA VAL A 82 -3.72 16.62 24.36
C VAL A 82 -4.15 15.27 23.78
N SER A 83 -4.94 14.49 24.52
CA SER A 83 -5.48 13.21 24.03
C SER A 83 -6.40 13.42 22.81
N ILE A 84 -7.26 14.44 22.81
CA ILE A 84 -8.10 14.80 21.66
C ILE A 84 -7.25 15.18 20.45
N LEU A 85 -6.24 16.04 20.64
CA LEU A 85 -5.33 16.42 19.57
C LEU A 85 -4.59 15.20 18.98
N ASN A 86 -4.12 14.30 19.84
CA ASN A 86 -3.48 13.06 19.41
C ASN A 86 -4.42 12.18 18.58
N GLN A 87 -5.71 12.10 18.91
CA GLN A 87 -6.68 11.36 18.09
C GLN A 87 -6.81 11.97 16.69
N TYR A 88 -6.82 13.30 16.54
CA TYR A 88 -6.84 13.94 15.22
C TYR A 88 -5.56 13.68 14.42
N ILE A 89 -4.40 13.66 15.07
CA ILE A 89 -3.12 13.33 14.42
C ILE A 89 -3.13 11.87 13.94
N LEU A 90 -3.54 10.94 14.81
CA LEU A 90 -3.67 9.51 14.46
C LEU A 90 -4.70 9.27 13.36
N MET A 91 -5.80 10.01 13.37
CA MET A 91 -6.82 9.99 12.34
C MET A 91 -6.24 10.43 10.99
N ALA A 92 -5.53 11.56 10.94
CA ALA A 92 -4.90 12.07 9.72
C ALA A 92 -3.85 11.09 9.16
N ALA A 93 -3.04 10.50 10.04
CA ALA A 93 -2.07 9.46 9.66
C ALA A 93 -2.78 8.22 9.10
N SER A 94 -3.83 7.74 9.76
CA SER A 94 -4.60 6.57 9.34
C SER A 94 -5.30 6.78 8.00
N ILE A 95 -5.90 7.96 7.77
CA ILE A 95 -6.49 8.32 6.47
C ILE A 95 -5.42 8.30 5.38
N SER A 96 -4.26 8.91 5.64
CA SER A 96 -3.17 9.02 4.66
C SER A 96 -2.66 7.63 4.23
N VAL A 97 -2.38 6.76 5.20
CA VAL A 97 -1.96 5.38 4.94
C VAL A 97 -3.06 4.58 4.25
N GLY A 98 -4.30 4.69 4.74
CA GLY A 98 -5.46 4.00 4.19
C GLY A 98 -5.69 4.33 2.72
N LEU A 99 -5.60 5.62 2.34
CA LEU A 99 -5.72 6.08 0.96
C LEU A 99 -4.62 5.49 0.07
N VAL A 100 -3.35 5.56 0.50
CA VAL A 100 -2.23 4.98 -0.27
C VAL A 100 -2.46 3.49 -0.51
N MET A 101 -2.86 2.74 0.51
CA MET A 101 -3.10 1.30 0.38
C MET A 101 -4.32 0.99 -0.48
N PHE A 102 -5.38 1.78 -0.36
CA PHE A 102 -6.55 1.69 -1.23
C PHE A 102 -6.17 1.89 -2.70
N PHE A 103 -5.39 2.91 -3.03
CA PHE A 103 -4.93 3.14 -4.40
C PHE A 103 -4.02 2.01 -4.90
N LYS A 104 -3.13 1.47 -4.06
CA LYS A 104 -2.31 0.31 -4.43
C LYS A 104 -3.14 -0.94 -4.75
N TRP A 105 -4.31 -1.10 -4.12
CA TRP A 105 -5.24 -2.18 -4.44
C TRP A 105 -6.13 -1.86 -5.66
N TYR A 106 -6.55 -0.60 -5.80
CA TYR A 106 -7.52 -0.20 -6.80
C TYR A 106 -6.91 0.00 -8.19
N LEU A 107 -5.79 0.71 -8.28
CA LEU A 107 -5.18 1.13 -9.56
C LEU A 107 -4.71 -0.03 -10.46
N PRO A 108 -4.21 -1.17 -9.95
CA PRO A 108 -3.78 -2.27 -10.81
C PRO A 108 -4.91 -3.00 -11.54
N ARG A 109 -6.18 -2.72 -11.22
CA ARG A 109 -7.32 -3.39 -11.85
C ARG A 109 -7.37 -3.12 -13.35
N GLY A 110 -7.62 -4.16 -14.13
CA GLY A 110 -7.60 -4.08 -15.59
C GLY A 110 -6.20 -3.90 -16.18
N SER A 111 -5.15 -4.00 -15.34
CA SER A 111 -3.78 -4.09 -15.84
C SER A 111 -3.51 -5.47 -16.37
N TRP A 112 -2.80 -5.53 -17.49
CA TRP A 112 -2.39 -6.75 -18.16
C TRP A 112 -1.05 -6.51 -18.85
N ILE A 113 -0.37 -7.61 -19.13
CA ILE A 113 0.78 -7.66 -20.03
C ILE A 113 0.48 -8.68 -21.12
N GLU A 114 0.95 -8.40 -22.33
CA GLU A 114 0.73 -9.24 -23.50
C GLU A 114 2.05 -9.44 -24.24
N GLY A 115 2.37 -10.68 -24.55
CA GLY A 115 3.50 -11.06 -25.37
C GLY A 115 3.04 -11.64 -26.71
N THR A 116 3.67 -11.19 -27.78
CA THR A 116 3.60 -11.78 -29.11
C THR A 116 5.00 -12.27 -29.52
N GLU A 117 5.15 -12.77 -30.75
CA GLU A 117 6.45 -13.25 -31.25
C GLU A 117 7.45 -12.11 -31.53
N ASP A 118 6.96 -10.88 -31.66
CA ASP A 118 7.76 -9.73 -32.06
C ASP A 118 7.71 -8.57 -31.06
N GLU A 119 6.69 -8.50 -30.19
CA GLU A 119 6.54 -7.41 -29.24
C GLU A 119 5.95 -7.83 -27.89
N ILE A 120 6.27 -7.06 -26.86
CA ILE A 120 5.62 -7.09 -25.55
C ILE A 120 4.92 -5.76 -25.31
N ARG A 121 3.65 -5.82 -24.89
CA ARG A 121 2.81 -4.66 -24.60
C ARG A 121 2.22 -4.73 -23.20
N ASP A 122 1.93 -3.58 -22.62
CA ASP A 122 1.11 -3.48 -21.41
C ASP A 122 -0.21 -2.72 -21.60
N SER A 123 -1.05 -2.80 -20.59
CA SER A 123 -2.32 -2.10 -20.50
C SER A 123 -2.23 -0.57 -20.53
N SER A 124 -1.04 0.01 -20.36
CA SER A 124 -0.82 1.47 -20.46
C SER A 124 -0.51 1.92 -21.88
N GLY A 125 -0.48 0.99 -22.85
CA GLY A 125 -0.18 1.27 -24.25
C GLY A 125 1.31 1.33 -24.56
N ARG A 126 2.18 0.95 -23.61
CA ARG A 126 3.61 0.82 -23.88
C ARG A 126 3.86 -0.48 -24.63
N THR A 127 4.61 -0.39 -25.72
CA THR A 127 4.97 -1.52 -26.57
C THR A 127 6.48 -1.55 -26.78
N PHE A 128 7.07 -2.73 -26.70
CA PHE A 128 8.49 -2.99 -26.83
C PHE A 128 8.72 -4.06 -27.87
N ALA A 129 9.41 -3.72 -28.96
CA ALA A 129 9.81 -4.69 -29.96
C ALA A 129 10.89 -5.61 -29.37
N LEU A 130 10.68 -6.93 -29.45
CA LEU A 130 11.64 -7.93 -28.98
C LEU A 130 12.95 -7.90 -29.79
N THR A 131 12.94 -7.37 -31.01
CA THR A 131 14.16 -7.11 -31.80
C THR A 131 15.10 -6.08 -31.16
N SER A 132 14.56 -5.21 -30.30
CA SER A 132 15.34 -4.22 -29.56
C SER A 132 15.80 -4.72 -28.18
N LEU A 133 15.53 -5.98 -27.85
CA LEU A 133 15.89 -6.60 -26.59
C LEU A 133 17.41 -6.83 -26.53
N VAL A 134 18.05 -6.34 -25.48
CA VAL A 134 19.50 -6.40 -25.29
C VAL A 134 19.87 -7.41 -24.20
N GLU A 135 19.09 -7.46 -23.13
CA GLU A 135 19.43 -8.24 -21.94
C GLU A 135 18.14 -8.66 -21.21
N ILE A 136 18.15 -9.88 -20.66
CA ILE A 136 17.16 -10.35 -19.70
C ILE A 136 17.89 -10.64 -18.39
N ASP A 137 17.48 -9.93 -17.34
CA ASP A 137 17.94 -10.17 -15.98
C ASP A 137 16.93 -11.00 -15.20
N ARG A 138 17.29 -12.26 -14.92
CA ARG A 138 16.45 -13.25 -14.22
C ARG A 138 16.91 -13.58 -12.80
N HIS A 139 17.83 -12.80 -12.20
CA HIS A 139 18.41 -13.14 -10.88
C HIS A 139 17.36 -13.29 -9.76
N ARG A 140 16.18 -12.65 -9.89
CA ARG A 140 15.07 -12.71 -8.91
C ARG A 140 13.91 -13.59 -9.36
N TRP A 141 14.03 -14.28 -10.49
CA TRP A 141 12.91 -15.03 -11.05
C TRP A 141 12.56 -16.24 -10.19
N GLU A 142 13.54 -17.07 -9.85
CA GLU A 142 13.30 -18.30 -9.07
C GLU A 142 12.75 -18.02 -7.66
N GLU A 143 13.26 -16.98 -7.00
CA GLU A 143 12.87 -16.66 -5.61
C GLU A 143 11.63 -15.76 -5.51
N LYS A 144 11.47 -14.81 -6.45
CA LYS A 144 10.48 -13.73 -6.33
C LYS A 144 9.57 -13.59 -7.55
N GLY A 145 9.82 -14.37 -8.62
CA GLY A 145 9.04 -14.27 -9.85
C GLY A 145 9.28 -12.99 -10.64
N ILE A 146 10.42 -12.33 -10.46
CA ILE A 146 10.72 -11.03 -11.08
C ILE A 146 11.83 -11.18 -12.12
N ALA A 147 11.53 -10.82 -13.36
CA ALA A 147 12.49 -10.70 -14.46
C ALA A 147 12.46 -9.28 -15.05
N VAL A 148 13.63 -8.76 -15.43
CA VAL A 148 13.76 -7.42 -16.01
C VAL A 148 14.31 -7.53 -17.43
N LEU A 149 13.49 -7.16 -18.40
CA LEU A 149 13.84 -7.12 -19.81
C LEU A 149 14.35 -5.71 -20.12
N ARG A 150 15.52 -5.62 -20.74
CA ARG A 150 16.16 -4.35 -21.09
C ARG A 150 16.17 -4.18 -22.60
N PHE A 151 15.61 -3.07 -23.05
CA PHE A 151 15.46 -2.74 -24.46
C PHE A 151 16.32 -1.52 -24.79
N ASN A 152 16.86 -1.48 -26.00
CA ASN A 152 17.51 -0.30 -26.58
C ASN A 152 16.71 0.17 -27.79
N HIS A 153 15.88 1.19 -27.60
CA HIS A 153 15.10 1.81 -28.66
C HIS A 153 15.68 3.19 -28.95
N GLU A 154 16.19 3.39 -30.16
CA GLU A 154 16.78 4.66 -30.62
C GLU A 154 17.87 5.20 -29.67
N GLY A 155 18.72 4.33 -29.12
CA GLY A 155 19.78 4.70 -28.20
C GLY A 155 19.33 4.97 -26.77
N ARG A 156 18.03 4.81 -26.46
CA ARG A 156 17.49 4.93 -25.10
C ARG A 156 17.30 3.56 -24.47
N ASN A 157 17.93 3.38 -23.32
CA ASN A 157 17.74 2.19 -22.50
C ASN A 157 16.41 2.25 -21.76
N GLN A 158 15.53 1.30 -22.06
CA GLN A 158 14.23 1.14 -21.41
C GLN A 158 14.15 -0.23 -20.71
N LYS A 159 13.25 -0.33 -19.72
CA LYS A 159 13.09 -1.54 -18.91
C LYS A 159 11.62 -1.95 -18.88
N PHE A 160 11.38 -3.24 -19.04
CA PHE A 160 10.09 -3.87 -18.80
C PHE A 160 10.24 -4.91 -17.70
N VAL A 161 9.35 -4.89 -16.70
CA VAL A 161 9.42 -5.80 -15.57
C VAL A 161 8.29 -6.81 -15.68
N LEU A 162 8.66 -8.09 -15.75
CA LEU A 162 7.76 -9.22 -15.58
C LEU A 162 7.75 -9.60 -14.10
N ASP A 163 6.56 -9.74 -13.53
CA ASP A 163 6.33 -10.05 -12.12
C ASP A 163 5.19 -11.06 -12.02
N ASP A 164 5.54 -12.31 -11.70
CA ASP A 164 4.63 -13.45 -11.68
C ASP A 164 3.74 -13.54 -10.42
N PHE A 165 3.98 -12.64 -9.46
CA PHE A 165 3.10 -12.43 -8.31
C PHE A 165 2.08 -11.33 -8.61
N LYS A 166 2.47 -10.32 -9.41
CA LYS A 166 1.55 -9.26 -9.85
C LYS A 166 0.61 -9.73 -10.96
N TYR A 167 1.09 -10.57 -11.87
CA TYR A 167 0.33 -11.08 -13.01
C TYR A 167 0.24 -12.61 -12.97
N GLN A 168 -0.64 -13.19 -13.77
CA GLN A 168 -0.80 -14.65 -13.84
C GLN A 168 0.53 -15.36 -14.12
N ARG A 169 0.96 -16.22 -13.18
CA ARG A 169 2.27 -16.87 -13.19
C ARG A 169 2.57 -17.64 -14.46
N GLU A 170 1.64 -18.49 -14.90
CA GLU A 170 1.83 -19.33 -16.09
C GLU A 170 1.99 -18.50 -17.37
N ALA A 171 1.11 -17.50 -17.56
CA ALA A 171 1.16 -16.63 -18.73
C ALA A 171 2.42 -15.75 -18.73
N THR A 172 2.80 -15.21 -17.58
CA THR A 172 4.02 -14.40 -17.42
C THR A 172 5.27 -15.22 -17.71
N GLY A 173 5.34 -16.46 -17.20
CA GLY A 173 6.43 -17.39 -17.49
C GLY A 173 6.56 -17.71 -18.98
N LYS A 174 5.45 -17.94 -19.68
CA LYS A 174 5.47 -18.15 -21.14
C LYS A 174 5.93 -16.92 -21.91
N ILE A 175 5.55 -15.71 -21.48
CA ILE A 175 6.05 -14.46 -22.07
C ILE A 175 7.56 -14.32 -21.87
N LEU A 176 8.06 -14.66 -20.68
CA LEU A 176 9.51 -14.66 -20.40
C LEU A 176 10.24 -15.66 -21.31
N GLU A 177 9.75 -16.89 -21.42
CA GLU A 177 10.34 -17.94 -22.27
C GLU A 177 10.39 -17.50 -23.75
N GLN A 178 9.35 -16.81 -24.24
CA GLN A 178 9.33 -16.24 -25.58
C GLN A 178 10.41 -15.16 -25.75
N ALA A 179 10.57 -14.27 -24.77
CA ALA A 179 11.61 -13.24 -24.81
C ALA A 179 13.02 -13.85 -24.76
N GLU A 180 13.24 -14.89 -23.95
CA GLU A 180 14.51 -15.61 -23.86
C GLU A 180 14.88 -16.26 -25.20
N LYS A 181 13.94 -16.98 -25.82
CA LYS A 181 14.14 -17.59 -27.16
C LYS A 181 14.48 -16.55 -28.22
N LYS A 182 13.82 -15.38 -28.21
CA LYS A 182 14.13 -14.30 -29.15
C LYS A 182 15.52 -13.72 -28.91
N LEU A 183 15.90 -13.48 -27.65
CA LEU A 183 17.22 -12.98 -27.30
C LEU A 183 18.33 -13.94 -27.77
N GLU A 184 18.15 -15.25 -27.56
CA GLU A 184 19.09 -16.26 -28.07
C GLU A 184 19.24 -16.22 -29.60
N SER A 185 18.12 -16.05 -30.33
CA SER A 185 18.14 -15.90 -31.79
C SER A 185 18.94 -14.67 -32.21
N LEU A 186 18.70 -13.52 -31.59
CA LEU A 186 19.39 -12.26 -31.89
C LEU A 186 20.90 -12.37 -31.63
N ILE A 187 21.30 -12.99 -30.53
CA ILE A 187 22.72 -13.21 -30.20
C ILE A 187 23.38 -14.10 -31.27
N ARG A 188 22.71 -15.16 -31.73
CA ARG A 188 23.23 -16.05 -32.79
C ARG A 188 23.36 -15.35 -34.14
N GLU A 189 22.41 -14.49 -34.50
CA GLU A 189 22.43 -13.72 -35.76
C GLU A 189 23.58 -12.70 -35.79
N VAL A 190 23.93 -12.10 -34.65
CA VAL A 190 25.05 -11.16 -34.52
C VAL A 190 26.43 -11.88 -34.53
N GLN A 191 26.47 -13.19 -34.31
CA GLN A 191 27.70 -14.01 -34.37
C GLN A 191 27.78 -14.94 -35.60
N PRO A 192 27.72 -14.45 -36.86
CA PRO A 192 27.78 -15.36 -38.00
C PRO A 192 29.21 -15.91 -38.20
N LYS A 193 29.37 -17.22 -37.98
CA LYS A 193 30.43 -18.13 -38.48
C LYS A 193 31.79 -17.48 -38.84
N THR A 194 32.62 -17.20 -37.84
CA THR A 194 34.07 -17.01 -38.04
C THR A 194 34.85 -18.33 -38.14
N GLU A 195 34.17 -19.48 -38.09
CA GLU A 195 34.76 -20.81 -38.27
C GLU A 195 34.21 -21.46 -39.54
N LYS A 196 34.90 -21.19 -40.65
CA LYS A 196 35.14 -22.12 -41.78
C LYS A 196 35.90 -21.35 -42.86
N VAL A 197 37.17 -21.05 -42.57
CA VAL A 197 38.18 -20.93 -43.63
C VAL A 197 39.23 -21.99 -43.30
N VAL A 198 39.36 -22.89 -44.26
CA VAL A 198 40.23 -24.07 -44.34
C VAL A 198 41.70 -23.69 -44.24
#